data_AF-A0AAJ2SKH6-F1
#
_entry.id   AF-A0AAJ2SKH6-F1
#
_cell.length_a   1.000
_cell.length_b   1.000
_cell.length_c   1.000
_cell.angle_alpha   90.00
_cell.angle_beta   90.00
_cell.angle_gamma   90.00
#
_symmetry.space_group_name_H-M   'P 1'
#
loop_
_entity.id
_entity.type
_entity.pdbx_description
1 polymer ?
#
loop_
_entity_poly.entity_id
_entity_poly.type
_entity_poly.pdbx_seq_one_letter_code
_entity_poly.pdbx_strand_id
1 'polypeptide(L)'
;MDFSRAESGLPVIDGKDLQPISGRLHGTLKVQGAEDIAVTATSLYFYWVKEPPYFFLLVEDTKIGMELTLRGDKLEAEKRYSIGMEPGDVEAGFFWKGSTGHSQSDKVGGLNVMFITPGEDFETIEGYFSFGYKELGEGFERQVDFSCPSFSLRVPKLTVL
;
A
#
# COMPACT_ATOMS: atom_id res chain seq x y z
N MET A 1 8.95 10.51 0.58
CA MET A 1 7.63 10.06 1.05
C MET A 1 6.86 11.37 1.26
N ASP A 2 5.92 11.60 2.16
CA ASP A 2 6.27 11.68 3.57
C ASP A 2 4.96 11.69 4.32
N PHE A 3 4.44 10.49 4.60
CA PHE A 3 3.89 10.32 5.93
C PHE A 3 5.10 10.42 6.88
N SER A 4 4.95 11.13 7.98
CA SER A 4 6.01 11.18 8.98
C SER A 4 5.85 9.98 9.92
N ARG A 5 6.88 9.73 10.72
CA ARG A 5 6.80 8.79 11.84
C ARG A 5 6.95 9.56 13.14
N ALA A 6 6.13 9.21 14.12
CA ALA A 6 6.30 9.69 15.50
C ALA A 6 7.58 9.10 16.09
N GLU A 7 8.03 9.60 17.25
CA GLU A 7 9.17 9.02 17.99
C GLU A 7 8.94 7.55 18.35
N SER A 8 7.68 7.13 18.50
CA SER A 8 7.26 5.75 18.72
C SER A 8 7.43 4.84 17.49
N GLY A 9 7.72 5.41 16.32
CA GLY A 9 7.83 4.72 15.03
C GLY A 9 6.51 4.57 14.26
N LEU A 10 5.38 4.97 14.88
CA LEU A 10 4.06 4.90 14.24
C LEU A 10 3.95 5.90 13.08
N PRO A 11 3.29 5.53 11.97
CA PRO A 11 3.02 6.47 10.89
C PRO A 11 2.02 7.54 11.35
N VAL A 12 2.28 8.78 10.95
CA VAL A 12 1.47 9.95 11.29
C VAL A 12 0.81 10.49 10.03
N ILE A 13 -0.53 10.55 10.03
CA ILE A 13 -1.35 11.11 8.95
C ILE A 13 -2.30 12.13 9.57
N ASP A 14 -2.42 13.32 8.99
CA ASP A 14 -3.23 14.43 9.49
C ASP A 14 -2.98 14.74 11.00
N GLY A 15 -1.73 14.64 11.42
CA GLY A 15 -1.31 14.89 12.80
C GLY A 15 -1.75 13.82 13.81
N LYS A 16 -2.22 12.65 13.35
CA LYS A 16 -2.64 11.53 14.19
C LYS A 16 -1.73 10.32 13.98
N ASP A 17 -1.29 9.73 15.09
CA ASP A 17 -0.60 8.44 15.10
C ASP A 17 -1.58 7.35 14.69
N LEU A 18 -1.32 6.69 13.56
CA LEU A 18 -2.15 5.56 13.15
C LEU A 18 -1.80 4.33 13.96
N GLN A 19 -2.81 3.75 14.59
CA GLN A 19 -2.68 2.45 15.22
C GLN A 19 -2.73 1.34 14.17
N PRO A 20 -2.02 0.23 14.37
CA PRO A 20 -2.08 -0.91 13.46
C PRO A 20 -3.50 -1.47 13.41
N ILE A 21 -3.94 -1.82 12.20
CA ILE A 21 -5.23 -2.46 11.97
C ILE A 21 -5.04 -3.97 11.79
N SER A 22 -6.11 -4.72 12.06
CA SER A 22 -6.15 -6.14 11.73
C SER A 22 -6.41 -6.32 10.24
N GLY A 23 -5.76 -7.30 9.63
CA GLY A 23 -5.96 -7.60 8.22
C GLY A 23 -4.99 -8.66 7.72
N ARG A 24 -5.08 -8.95 6.42
CA ARG A 24 -4.16 -9.82 5.71
C ARG A 24 -3.84 -9.20 4.37
N LEU A 25 -2.57 -9.24 4.01
CA LEU A 25 -2.09 -8.90 2.69
C LEU A 25 -1.00 -9.91 2.34
N HIS A 26 -1.27 -10.68 1.30
CA HIS A 26 -0.37 -11.69 0.77
C HIS A 26 0.02 -11.26 -0.63
N GLY A 27 1.29 -10.93 -0.80
CA GLY A 27 1.82 -10.48 -2.08
C GLY A 27 2.97 -11.35 -2.56
N THR A 28 3.38 -11.08 -3.80
CA THR A 28 4.56 -11.62 -4.42
C THR A 28 5.31 -10.47 -5.07
N LEU A 29 6.59 -10.35 -4.73
CA LEU A 29 7.52 -9.45 -5.37
C LEU A 29 8.36 -10.25 -6.36
N LYS A 30 8.22 -9.94 -7.64
CA LYS A 30 8.97 -10.54 -8.74
C LYS A 30 10.05 -9.58 -9.18
N VAL A 31 11.30 -10.02 -9.10
CA VAL A 31 12.46 -9.23 -9.48
C VAL A 31 13.11 -9.94 -10.65
N GLN A 32 13.32 -9.22 -11.75
CA GLN A 32 13.92 -9.80 -12.95
C GLN A 32 15.26 -10.48 -12.64
N GLY A 33 15.37 -11.77 -12.98
CA GLY A 33 16.57 -12.57 -12.74
C GLY A 33 16.74 -13.11 -11.32
N ALA A 34 15.73 -12.97 -10.45
CA ALA A 34 15.71 -13.55 -9.11
C ALA A 34 14.49 -14.48 -8.92
N GLU A 35 14.51 -15.24 -7.82
CA GLU A 35 13.33 -16.02 -7.39
C GLU A 35 12.23 -15.10 -6.86
N ASP A 36 10.99 -15.57 -6.98
CA ASP A 36 9.81 -14.87 -6.46
C ASP A 36 9.90 -14.74 -4.92
N ILE A 37 9.72 -13.52 -4.42
CA ILE A 37 9.79 -13.22 -2.99
C ILE A 37 8.37 -13.12 -2.45
N ALA A 38 8.01 -14.01 -1.53
CA ALA A 38 6.74 -13.94 -0.83
C ALA A 38 6.71 -12.74 0.12
N VAL A 39 5.63 -11.97 0.05
CA VAL A 39 5.36 -10.82 0.91
C VAL A 39 4.23 -11.19 1.85
N THR A 40 4.50 -11.09 3.16
CA THR A 40 3.49 -11.31 4.19
C THR A 40 3.52 -10.13 5.14
N ALA A 41 2.49 -9.28 5.07
CA ALA A 41 2.41 -8.09 5.91
C ALA A 41 2.57 -8.45 7.39
N THR A 42 3.58 -7.87 8.03
CA THR A 42 3.80 -7.94 9.48
C THR A 42 3.02 -6.86 10.21
N SER A 43 2.82 -5.72 9.56
CA SER A 43 2.02 -4.60 10.08
C SER A 43 1.19 -4.00 8.95
N LEU A 44 -0.02 -3.52 9.30
CA LEU A 44 -0.92 -2.81 8.40
C LEU A 44 -1.41 -1.56 9.11
N TYR A 45 -1.34 -0.42 8.45
CA TYR A 45 -1.89 0.85 8.93
C TYR A 45 -2.78 1.43 7.86
N PHE A 46 -3.92 1.96 8.27
CA PHE A 46 -4.89 2.46 7.32
C PHE A 46 -5.57 3.71 7.87
N TYR A 47 -5.71 4.70 6.99
CA TYR A 47 -6.42 5.93 7.25
C TYR A 47 -7.37 6.19 6.10
N TRP A 48 -8.62 6.50 6.41
CA TRP A 48 -9.64 6.74 5.41
C TRP A 48 -10.66 7.77 5.89
N VAL A 49 -10.77 8.85 5.12
CA VAL A 49 -11.70 9.95 5.34
C VAL A 49 -12.63 10.04 4.12
N LYS A 50 -13.93 10.17 4.37
CA LYS A 50 -14.94 10.25 3.30
C LYS A 50 -15.10 11.67 2.77
N GLU A 51 -14.82 12.69 3.59
CA GLU A 51 -14.97 14.10 3.20
C GLU A 51 -13.99 15.03 3.96
N PRO A 52 -13.06 15.72 3.28
CA PRO A 52 -12.68 15.51 1.87
C PRO A 52 -12.17 14.07 1.67
N PRO A 53 -12.46 13.43 0.52
CA PRO A 53 -12.12 12.03 0.31
C PRO A 53 -10.60 11.87 0.28
N TYR A 54 -10.08 11.02 1.17
CA TYR A 54 -8.69 10.60 1.14
C TYR A 54 -8.52 9.22 1.77
N PHE A 55 -7.66 8.37 1.21
CA PHE A 55 -7.19 7.14 1.84
C PHE A 55 -5.67 7.01 1.81
N PHE A 56 -5.15 6.31 2.81
CA PHE A 56 -3.75 5.91 2.93
C PHE A 56 -3.68 4.50 3.51
N LEU A 57 -2.90 3.63 2.87
CA LEU A 57 -2.52 2.31 3.34
C LEU A 57 -0.99 2.27 3.46
N LEU A 58 -0.47 1.86 4.61
CA LEU A 58 0.92 1.44 4.78
C LEU A 58 0.95 -0.06 5.13
N VAL A 59 1.83 -0.77 4.43
CA VAL A 59 2.10 -2.19 4.61
C VAL A 59 3.58 -2.34 4.89
N GLU A 60 3.90 -3.04 5.98
CA GLU A 60 5.28 -3.34 6.33
C GLU A 60 5.49 -4.86 6.28
N ASP A 61 6.63 -5.30 5.78
CA ASP A 61 7.14 -6.66 5.94
C ASP A 61 8.58 -6.61 6.44
N THR A 62 8.76 -6.86 7.73
CA THR A 62 10.06 -6.78 8.39
C THR A 62 11.04 -7.85 7.92
N LYS A 63 10.58 -8.97 7.32
CA LYS A 63 11.46 -10.07 6.88
C LYS A 63 12.31 -9.65 5.69
N ILE A 64 11.72 -8.87 4.79
CA ILE A 64 12.37 -8.36 3.58
C ILE A 64 12.71 -6.87 3.68
N GLY A 65 12.42 -6.24 4.84
CA GLY A 65 12.60 -4.80 5.06
C GLY A 65 11.82 -3.99 4.03
N MET A 66 10.55 -4.34 3.81
CA MET A 66 9.69 -3.71 2.80
C MET A 66 8.69 -2.76 3.45
N GLU A 67 8.50 -1.62 2.80
CA GLU A 67 7.41 -0.68 3.04
C GLU A 67 6.70 -0.41 1.72
N LEU A 68 5.39 -0.60 1.72
CA LEU A 68 4.50 -0.29 0.59
C LEU A 68 3.45 0.70 1.07
N THR A 69 3.28 1.79 0.33
CA THR A 69 2.19 2.73 0.54
C THR A 69 1.27 2.80 -0.67
N LEU A 70 -0.04 2.85 -0.45
CA LEU A 70 -1.02 3.25 -1.45
C LEU A 70 -1.80 4.46 -0.93
N ARG A 71 -1.96 5.50 -1.74
CA ARG A 71 -2.73 6.70 -1.37
C ARG A 71 -3.51 7.26 -2.54
N GLY A 72 -4.66 7.86 -2.26
CA GLY A 72 -5.52 8.49 -3.27
C GLY A 72 -6.80 9.05 -2.64
N ASP A 73 -7.69 9.58 -3.47
CA ASP A 73 -8.87 10.31 -2.96
C ASP A 73 -9.92 9.37 -2.35
N LYS A 74 -10.48 8.44 -3.13
CA LYS A 74 -11.63 7.64 -2.67
C LYS A 74 -11.44 6.14 -2.86
N LEU A 75 -12.07 5.38 -1.97
CA LEU A 75 -12.28 3.93 -2.10
C LEU A 75 -13.78 3.66 -2.14
N GLU A 76 -14.21 2.92 -3.14
CA GLU A 76 -15.59 2.55 -3.37
C GLU A 76 -15.62 1.06 -3.69
N ALA A 77 -16.64 0.35 -3.21
CA ALA A 77 -16.84 -1.05 -3.57
C ALA A 77 -17.02 -1.20 -5.08
N GLU A 78 -16.53 -2.32 -5.62
CA GLU A 78 -16.61 -2.68 -7.03
C GLU A 78 -15.93 -1.68 -7.99
N LYS A 79 -15.01 -0.86 -7.48
CA LYS A 79 -14.23 0.08 -8.31
C LYS A 79 -12.82 -0.42 -8.57
N ARG A 80 -12.35 -0.03 -9.76
CA ARG A 80 -10.97 -0.16 -10.20
C ARG A 80 -10.35 1.22 -10.31
N TYR A 81 -9.15 1.34 -9.77
CA TYR A 81 -8.30 2.52 -9.82
C TYR A 81 -7.03 2.20 -10.59
N SER A 82 -6.55 3.15 -11.37
CA SER A 82 -5.20 3.10 -11.95
C SER A 82 -4.18 3.44 -10.86
N ILE A 83 -3.05 2.74 -10.88
CA ILE A 83 -1.86 3.15 -10.13
C ILE A 83 -0.93 3.85 -11.12
N GLY A 84 -0.56 5.09 -10.83
CA GLY A 84 0.17 5.95 -11.76
C GLY A 84 0.45 7.34 -11.19
N MET A 85 0.76 8.28 -12.08
CA MET A 85 1.13 9.67 -11.77
C MET A 85 0.11 10.68 -12.31
N GLU A 86 -0.95 10.23 -12.99
CA GLU A 86 -1.96 11.14 -13.52
C GLU A 86 -2.88 11.65 -12.40
N PRO A 87 -3.46 12.86 -12.53
CA PRO A 87 -4.43 13.35 -11.56
C PRO A 87 -5.59 12.38 -11.33
N GLY A 88 -5.79 11.97 -10.08
CA GLY A 88 -6.83 11.02 -9.67
C GLY A 88 -6.38 9.56 -9.67
N ASP A 89 -5.15 9.25 -10.09
CA ASP A 89 -4.55 7.94 -9.91
C ASP A 89 -4.22 7.66 -8.44
N VAL A 90 -4.17 6.37 -8.09
CA VAL A 90 -3.61 5.92 -6.81
C VAL A 90 -2.09 5.98 -6.91
N GLU A 91 -1.45 6.72 -6.02
CA GLU A 91 -0.01 6.75 -5.94
C GLU A 91 0.49 5.55 -5.13
N ALA A 92 1.46 4.83 -5.67
CA ALA A 92 2.15 3.73 -4.99
C ALA A 92 3.59 4.12 -4.64
N GLY A 93 3.90 4.13 -3.35
CA GLY A 93 5.27 4.21 -2.85
C GLY A 93 5.77 2.82 -2.49
N PHE A 94 7.00 2.47 -2.88
CA PHE A 94 7.52 1.13 -2.60
C PHE A 94 9.01 1.17 -2.30
N PHE A 95 9.38 0.63 -1.15
CA PHE A 95 10.75 0.42 -0.73
C PHE A 95 10.91 -1.02 -0.27
N TRP A 96 12.04 -1.64 -0.58
CA TRP A 96 12.45 -2.90 0.03
C TRP A 96 13.97 -2.94 0.15
N LYS A 97 14.51 -3.70 1.10
CA LYS A 97 15.96 -3.73 1.38
C LYS A 97 16.81 -3.97 0.12
N GLY A 98 16.33 -4.78 -0.82
CA GLY A 98 17.01 -5.09 -2.08
C GLY A 98 17.02 -3.97 -3.13
N SER A 99 16.24 -2.89 -2.93
CA SER A 99 16.23 -1.68 -3.78
C SER A 99 17.23 -0.61 -3.34
N THR A 100 17.94 -0.80 -2.23
CA THR A 100 18.80 0.22 -1.64
C THR A 100 19.87 0.70 -2.63
N GLY A 101 19.93 2.02 -2.88
CA GLY A 101 20.91 2.62 -3.80
C GLY A 101 20.47 2.66 -5.27
N HIS A 102 19.27 2.18 -5.60
CA HIS A 102 18.71 2.27 -6.94
C HIS A 102 17.61 3.34 -6.99
N SER A 103 17.58 4.12 -8.07
CA SER A 103 16.42 4.96 -8.37
C SER A 103 15.30 4.08 -8.92
N GLN A 104 14.07 4.58 -8.85
CA GLN A 104 12.90 3.82 -9.28
C GLN A 104 12.10 4.65 -10.28
N SER A 105 11.63 4.01 -11.36
CA SER A 105 10.61 4.61 -12.21
C SER A 105 9.28 4.71 -11.47
N ASP A 106 8.36 5.44 -12.09
CA ASP A 106 6.95 5.47 -11.72
C ASP A 106 6.37 4.06 -11.68
N LYS A 107 5.41 3.87 -10.78
CA LYS A 107 4.73 2.60 -10.54
C LYS A 107 3.47 2.64 -11.38
N VAL A 108 3.30 1.63 -12.22
CA VAL A 108 2.16 1.55 -13.14
C VAL A 108 1.40 0.26 -12.87
N GLY A 109 0.10 0.36 -12.65
CA GLY A 109 -0.69 -0.80 -12.25
C GLY A 109 -2.16 -0.49 -12.00
N GLY A 110 -2.76 -1.24 -11.08
CA GLY A 110 -4.13 -1.00 -10.66
C GLY A 110 -4.47 -1.57 -9.30
N LEU A 111 -5.42 -0.92 -8.64
CA LEU A 111 -6.05 -1.32 -7.39
C LEU A 111 -7.52 -1.61 -7.67
N ASN A 112 -8.01 -2.76 -7.22
CA ASN A 112 -9.41 -3.15 -7.33
C ASN A 112 -9.96 -3.38 -5.93
N VAL A 113 -11.01 -2.63 -5.57
CA VAL A 113 -11.75 -2.81 -4.33
C VAL A 113 -12.97 -3.65 -4.69
N MET A 114 -13.01 -4.88 -4.18
CA MET A 114 -14.09 -5.82 -4.47
C MET A 114 -15.26 -5.57 -3.54
N PHE A 115 -15.00 -5.51 -2.23
CA PHE A 115 -16.03 -5.38 -1.21
C PHE A 115 -15.65 -4.35 -0.16
N ILE A 116 -16.65 -3.60 0.29
CA ILE A 116 -16.61 -2.83 1.53
C ILE A 116 -17.82 -3.30 2.34
N THR A 117 -17.59 -4.22 3.27
CA THR A 117 -18.65 -4.82 4.08
C THR A 117 -18.79 -4.06 5.39
N PRO A 118 -19.94 -3.40 5.65
CA PRO A 118 -20.16 -2.73 6.93
C PRO A 118 -20.38 -3.76 8.04
N GLY A 119 -19.69 -3.60 9.16
CA GLY A 119 -19.97 -4.27 10.43
C GLY A 119 -20.48 -3.28 11.47
N GLU A 120 -20.61 -3.70 12.73
CA GLU A 120 -21.00 -2.81 13.84
C GLU A 120 -19.86 -1.84 14.17
N ASP A 121 -18.72 -2.37 14.60
CA ASP A 121 -17.53 -1.60 15.03
C ASP A 121 -16.49 -1.36 13.93
N PHE A 122 -16.52 -2.16 12.86
CA PHE A 122 -15.51 -2.15 11.81
C PHE A 122 -16.14 -2.22 10.41
N GLU A 123 -15.47 -1.68 9.41
CA GLU A 123 -15.70 -1.95 8.00
C GLU A 123 -14.61 -2.94 7.52
N THR A 124 -14.99 -3.95 6.75
CA THR A 124 -14.02 -4.84 6.09
C THR A 124 -13.85 -4.40 4.64
N ILE A 125 -12.62 -4.14 4.22
CA ILE A 125 -12.27 -3.77 2.84
C ILE A 125 -11.50 -4.92 2.21
N GLU A 126 -11.98 -5.44 1.10
CA GLU A 126 -11.36 -6.56 0.38
C GLU A 126 -11.08 -6.19 -1.06
N GLY A 127 -9.95 -6.66 -1.58
CA GLY A 127 -9.54 -6.32 -2.93
C GLY A 127 -8.25 -7.00 -3.36
N TYR A 128 -7.72 -6.53 -4.47
CA TYR A 128 -6.42 -6.96 -5.00
C TYR A 128 -5.77 -5.80 -5.74
N PHE A 129 -4.44 -5.83 -5.85
CA PHE A 129 -3.72 -4.83 -6.63
C PHE A 129 -2.41 -5.38 -7.15
N SER A 130 -1.88 -4.73 -8.16
CA SER A 130 -0.56 -5.02 -8.70
C SER A 130 -0.01 -3.79 -9.39
N PHE A 131 1.31 -3.64 -9.35
CA PHE A 131 2.01 -2.61 -10.11
C PHE A 131 3.40 -3.10 -10.48
N GLY A 132 3.93 -2.56 -11.58
CA GLY A 132 5.30 -2.77 -12.02
C GLY A 132 6.08 -1.45 -12.03
N TYR A 133 7.39 -1.55 -11.91
CA TYR A 133 8.31 -0.44 -12.09
C TYR A 133 9.71 -0.96 -12.45
N LYS A 134 10.60 -0.05 -12.85
CA LYS A 134 12.00 -0.34 -13.11
C LYS A 134 12.87 0.23 -12.01
N GLU A 135 13.81 -0.57 -11.52
CA GLU A 135 14.94 -0.07 -10.73
C GLU A 135 16.07 0.30 -11.68
N LEU A 136 16.67 1.47 -11.46
CA LEU A 136 17.68 2.07 -12.32
C LEU A 136 18.94 2.41 -11.51
N GLY A 137 20.10 2.20 -12.13
CA GLY A 137 21.42 2.54 -11.61
C GLY A 137 22.43 2.67 -12.75
N GLU A 138 23.67 3.05 -12.44
CA GLU A 138 24.72 3.16 -13.47
C GLU A 138 24.98 1.77 -14.11
N GLY A 139 24.64 1.62 -15.40
CA GLY A 139 24.75 0.36 -16.13
C GLY A 139 23.80 -0.75 -15.65
N PHE A 140 22.79 -0.41 -14.84
CA PHE A 140 21.89 -1.36 -14.21
C PHE A 140 20.43 -0.96 -14.44
N GLU A 141 19.64 -1.91 -14.94
CA GLU A 141 18.20 -1.80 -15.06
C GLU A 141 17.58 -3.16 -14.78
N ARG A 142 16.54 -3.21 -13.94
CA ARG A 142 15.74 -4.42 -13.78
C ARG A 142 14.26 -4.12 -13.58
N GLN A 143 13.42 -4.98 -14.15
CA GLN A 143 11.98 -4.95 -13.90
C GLN A 143 11.67 -5.51 -12.52
N VAL A 144 10.77 -4.83 -11.81
CA VAL A 144 10.20 -5.27 -10.53
C VAL A 144 8.68 -5.18 -10.60
N ASP A 145 8.02 -6.30 -10.34
CA ASP A 145 6.57 -6.39 -10.31
C ASP A 145 6.09 -6.84 -8.93
N PHE A 146 5.14 -6.10 -8.36
CA PHE A 146 4.45 -6.48 -7.15
C PHE A 146 3.04 -6.90 -7.49
N SER A 147 2.62 -8.06 -6.99
CA SER A 147 1.23 -8.51 -7.07
C SER A 147 0.70 -8.90 -5.69
N CYS A 148 -0.50 -8.43 -5.37
CA CYS A 148 -1.26 -8.83 -4.20
C CYS A 148 -2.61 -9.36 -4.69
N PRO A 149 -2.75 -10.68 -4.93
CA PRO A 149 -3.96 -11.28 -5.47
C PRO A 149 -5.16 -11.17 -4.51
N SER A 150 -4.91 -10.93 -3.22
CA SER A 150 -5.96 -10.69 -2.24
C SER A 150 -5.42 -9.91 -1.03
N PHE A 151 -6.15 -8.88 -0.62
CA PHE A 151 -6.02 -8.28 0.70
C PHE A 151 -7.39 -8.22 1.39
N SER A 152 -7.38 -8.18 2.71
CA SER A 152 -8.54 -7.94 3.56
C SER A 152 -8.11 -7.07 4.74
N LEU A 153 -8.74 -5.91 4.89
CA LEU A 153 -8.46 -4.94 5.95
C LEU A 153 -9.69 -4.82 6.84
N ARG A 154 -9.50 -4.93 8.16
CA ARG A 154 -10.54 -4.64 9.16
C ARG A 154 -10.29 -3.24 9.71
N VAL A 155 -11.01 -2.27 9.18
CA VAL A 155 -10.84 -0.84 9.45
C VAL A 155 -11.81 -0.45 10.56
N PRO A 156 -11.35 0.12 11.69
CA PRO A 156 -12.24 0.66 12.70
C PRO A 156 -13.09 1.76 12.10
N LYS A 157 -14.40 1.77 12.39
CA LYS A 157 -15.18 2.98 12.12
C LYS A 157 -14.60 4.07 13.00
N LEU A 158 -14.12 5.16 12.39
CA LEU A 158 -13.72 6.34 13.13
C LEU A 158 -14.91 6.74 14.00
N THR A 159 -14.80 6.51 15.30
CA THR A 159 -15.76 7.02 16.26
C THR A 159 -15.57 8.52 16.22
N VAL A 160 -16.47 9.22 15.55
CA VAL A 160 -16.61 10.67 15.74
C VAL A 160 -17.04 10.82 17.19
N LEU A 161 -16.08 11.00 18.09
CA LEU A 161 -16.30 11.38 19.47
C LEU A 161 -16.73 12.85 19.51
#